data_AF-A0A5E4DJI5-F1
#
_entry.id   AF-A0A5E4DJI5-F1
#
_cell.length_a   1.000
_cell.length_b   1.000
_cell.length_c   1.000
_cell.angle_alpha   90.00
_cell.angle_beta   90.00
_cell.angle_gamma   90.00
#
_symmetry.space_group_name_H-M   'P 1'
#
loop_
_entity.id
_entity.type
_entity.pdbx_description
1 polymer ?
#
loop_
_entity_poly.entity_id
_entity_poly.type
_entity_poly.pdbx_seq_one_letter_code
_entity_poly.pdbx_strand_id
1 'polypeptide(L)' 'KLDKKSSPSTGSLDSGNESKEKLLKGESALQRVQCIPGNASCCDCGLADPRWASINLGITLCIECSGIHR' A
#
# COMPACT_ATOMS: atom_id res chain seq x y z
N LYS A 1 -20.61 -32.53 14.82
CA LYS A 1 -21.15 -31.56 13.84
C LYS A 1 -20.61 -30.18 14.22
N LEU A 2 -19.48 -29.84 13.62
CA LEU A 2 -18.72 -28.58 13.57
C LEU A 2 -18.57 -27.74 14.87
N ASP A 3 -17.38 -27.81 15.43
CA ASP A 3 -16.84 -26.98 16.51
C ASP A 3 -16.74 -25.49 16.09
N LYS A 4 -17.35 -24.62 16.89
CA LYS A 4 -17.21 -23.16 16.76
C LYS A 4 -15.97 -22.71 17.54
N LYS A 5 -14.82 -22.75 16.88
CA LYS A 5 -13.59 -22.14 17.42
C LYS A 5 -13.73 -20.63 17.39
N SER A 6 -13.87 -20.03 18.57
CA SER A 6 -13.64 -18.62 18.83
C SER A 6 -12.13 -18.39 18.72
N SER A 7 -11.67 -17.58 17.77
CA SER A 7 -10.28 -17.12 17.76
C SER A 7 -10.20 -15.77 18.47
N PRO A 8 -9.42 -15.64 19.54
CA PRO A 8 -9.01 -14.35 20.09
C PRO A 8 -7.66 -13.98 19.48
N SER A 9 -7.53 -12.79 18.91
CA SER A 9 -6.23 -12.13 18.80
C SER A 9 -6.43 -10.68 18.36
N THR A 10 -6.46 -9.80 19.36
CA THR A 10 -6.09 -8.40 19.20
C THR A 10 -4.72 -8.38 18.54
N GLY A 11 -4.64 -7.95 17.29
CA GLY A 11 -3.36 -7.73 16.62
C GLY A 11 -2.58 -6.71 17.41
N SER A 12 -1.46 -7.15 17.99
CA SER A 12 -0.49 -6.27 18.66
C SER A 12 0.01 -5.27 17.61
N LEU A 13 -0.40 -4.01 17.75
CA LEU A 13 0.17 -2.92 16.96
C LEU A 13 1.61 -2.74 17.46
N ASP A 14 2.55 -3.33 16.73
CA ASP A 14 3.97 -3.09 16.93
C ASP A 14 4.24 -1.60 16.81
N SER A 15 4.74 -1.04 17.91
CA SER A 15 5.29 0.31 17.97
C SER A 15 6.59 0.32 17.18
N GLY A 16 6.56 0.89 15.98
CA GLY A 16 7.71 0.91 15.08
C GLY A 16 7.84 2.23 14.32
N ASN A 17 8.48 3.20 14.99
CA ASN A 17 9.22 4.32 14.41
C ASN A 17 8.44 5.56 13.91
N GLU A 18 8.04 6.39 14.88
CA GLU A 18 7.94 7.84 14.70
C GLU A 18 9.26 8.42 14.14
N SER A 19 9.14 9.40 13.25
CA SER A 19 10.19 10.35 12.84
C SER A 19 11.25 9.88 11.84
N LYS A 20 10.91 10.04 10.55
CA LYS A 20 11.82 10.72 9.61
C LYS A 20 11.04 11.45 8.52
N GLU A 21 10.21 12.42 8.91
CA GLU A 21 9.82 13.52 8.02
C GLU A 21 11.03 14.42 7.76
N LYS A 22 12.09 13.86 7.18
CA LYS A 22 12.98 14.67 6.36
C LYS A 22 12.25 14.76 5.04
N LEU A 23 11.42 15.80 4.87
CA LEU A 23 10.86 16.15 3.58
C LEU A 23 12.06 16.45 2.66
N LEU A 24 12.53 15.42 1.94
CA LEU A 24 13.70 15.52 1.11
C LEU A 24 13.32 16.46 -0.04
N LYS A 25 13.87 17.66 0.00
CA LYS A 25 13.69 18.70 -1.01
C LYS A 25 14.16 18.12 -2.36
N GLY A 26 13.23 17.60 -3.16
CA GLY A 26 13.51 16.91 -4.43
C GLY A 26 12.73 15.62 -4.71
N GLU A 27 11.96 15.08 -3.76
CA GLU A 27 11.14 13.89 -4.02
C GLU A 27 9.96 14.18 -4.94
N SER A 28 9.77 13.34 -5.96
CA SER A 28 8.59 13.40 -6.82
C SER A 28 7.32 13.05 -6.03
N ALA A 29 6.16 13.57 -6.47
CA ALA A 29 4.87 13.20 -5.88
C ALA A 29 4.65 11.67 -5.90
N LEU A 30 5.13 11.00 -6.95
CA LEU A 30 5.10 9.55 -7.05
C LEU A 30 5.94 8.88 -5.97
N GLN A 31 7.18 9.32 -5.72
CA GLN A 31 8.01 8.76 -4.65
C GLN A 31 7.34 8.91 -3.29
N ARG A 32 6.70 10.05 -3.02
CA ARG A 32 5.96 10.26 -1.78
C ARG A 32 4.82 9.25 -1.62
N VAL A 33 4.11 8.93 -2.70
CA VAL A 33 3.03 7.93 -2.68
C VAL A 33 3.58 6.51 -2.50
N GLN A 34 4.69 6.17 -3.16
CA GLN A 34 5.31 4.84 -3.05
C GLN A 34 5.95 4.57 -1.69
N CYS A 35 6.41 5.61 -0.98
CA CYS A 35 6.93 5.48 0.38
C CYS A 35 5.85 5.10 1.42
N ILE A 36 4.57 5.23 1.08
CA ILE A 36 3.47 4.80 1.96
C ILE A 36 3.50 3.26 2.05
N PRO A 37 3.48 2.67 3.26
CA PRO A 37 3.42 1.22 3.42
C PRO A 37 2.27 0.60 2.60
N GLY A 38 2.58 -0.46 1.85
CA GLY A 38 1.63 -1.12 0.95
C GLY A 38 1.62 -0.60 -0.50
N ASN A 39 2.19 0.58 -0.77
CA ASN A 39 2.21 1.18 -2.11
C ASN A 39 3.45 0.79 -2.95
N ALA A 40 4.27 -0.14 -2.46
CA ALA A 40 5.43 -0.65 -3.19
C ALA A 40 5.08 -1.69 -4.26
N SER A 41 3.83 -2.16 -4.29
CA SER A 41 3.32 -3.20 -5.18
C SER A 41 1.95 -2.84 -5.74
N CYS A 42 1.69 -3.24 -6.99
CA CYS A 42 0.38 -3.12 -7.63
C CYS A 42 -0.69 -3.82 -6.79
N CYS A 43 -1.80 -3.12 -6.55
CA CYS A 43 -2.93 -3.63 -5.77
C CYS A 43 -3.56 -4.90 -6.37
N ASP A 44 -3.52 -5.06 -7.69
CA ASP A 44 -4.24 -6.14 -8.38
C ASP A 44 -3.37 -7.37 -8.59
N CYS A 45 -2.13 -7.20 -9.08
CA CYS A 45 -1.26 -8.31 -9.48
C CYS A 45 -0.02 -8.48 -8.59
N GLY A 46 0.23 -7.55 -7.66
CA GLY A 46 1.37 -7.59 -6.76
C GLY A 46 2.73 -7.25 -7.39
N LEU A 47 2.78 -6.89 -8.69
CA LEU A 47 4.03 -6.44 -9.33
C LEU A 47 4.61 -5.22 -8.61
N ALA A 48 5.93 -5.22 -8.40
CA ALA A 48 6.63 -4.13 -7.72
C ALA A 48 6.68 -2.84 -8.55
N ASP A 49 7.02 -1.73 -7.88
CA ASP A 49 7.17 -0.38 -8.47
C ASP A 49 5.97 0.05 -9.33
N PRO A 50 4.74 0.07 -8.76
CA PRO A 50 3.59 0.58 -9.47
C PRO A 50 3.78 2.08 -9.77
N ARG A 51 3.59 2.48 -11.04
CA ARG A 51 3.80 3.86 -11.49
C ARG A 51 2.50 4.65 -11.66
N TRP A 52 1.36 3.99 -11.53
CA TRP A 52 0.03 4.58 -11.65
C TRP A 52 -0.72 4.48 -10.33
N ALA A 53 -1.76 5.29 -10.18
CA ALA A 53 -2.67 5.23 -9.05
C ALA A 53 -4.10 5.55 -9.49
N SER A 54 -5.07 4.85 -8.92
CA SER A 54 -6.47 5.27 -8.97
C SER A 54 -6.73 6.21 -7.81
N ILE A 55 -6.88 7.51 -8.10
CA ILE A 55 -7.06 8.55 -7.07
C ILE A 55 -8.35 8.32 -6.27
N ASN A 56 -9.41 7.89 -6.95
CA ASN A 56 -10.71 7.67 -6.32
C ASN A 56 -10.71 6.47 -5.35
N LEU A 57 -9.92 5.43 -5.66
CA LEU A 57 -9.83 4.22 -4.85
C LEU A 57 -8.67 4.27 -3.84
N GLY A 58 -7.71 5.18 -4.02
CA GLY A 58 -6.54 5.28 -3.16
C GLY A 58 -5.57 4.09 -3.30
N ILE A 59 -5.49 3.49 -4.49
CA ILE A 59 -4.63 2.32 -4.76
C ILE A 59 -3.55 2.64 -5.81
N THR A 60 -2.43 1.92 -5.75
CA THR A 60 -1.36 1.97 -6.77
C THR A 60 -1.46 0.78 -7.73
N LEU A 61 -1.16 1.01 -9.01
CA LEU A 61 -1.35 0.06 -10.10
C LEU A 61 -0.11 0.01 -11.03
N CYS A 62 0.16 -1.16 -11.61
CA CYS A 62 1.07 -1.31 -12.76
C CYS A 62 0.37 -0.85 -14.06
N ILE A 63 1.10 -0.78 -15.18
CA ILE A 63 0.54 -0.25 -16.44
C ILE A 63 -0.62 -1.12 -16.92
N GLU A 64 -0.46 -2.43 -16.83
CA GLU A 64 -1.44 -3.40 -17.31
C GLU A 64 -2.74 -3.29 -16.52
N CYS A 65 -2.66 -3.30 -15.18
CA CYS A 65 -3.84 -3.17 -14.32
C CYS A 65 -4.46 -1.77 -14.43
N SER A 66 -3.66 -0.71 -14.57
CA SER A 66 -4.19 0.64 -14.78
C SER A 66 -5.02 0.75 -16.07
N GLY A 67 -4.65 -0.01 -17.11
CA GLY A 67 -5.40 -0.06 -18.38
C GLY A 67 -6.77 -0.72 -18.26
N ILE A 68 -6.97 -1.62 -17.28
CA ILE A 68 -8.26 -2.27 -16.99
C ILE A 68 -9.21 -1.31 -16.26
N HIS A 69 -8.66 -0.44 -15.42
CA HIS A 69 -9.43 0.56 -14.64
C HIS A 69 -9.78 1.83 -15.44
N ARG A 70 -9.40 1.91 -16.72
CA ARG A 70 -9.68 3.02 -17.64
C ARG A 70 -10.94 2.79 -18.46
#